data_AF-A0A6P0XCJ7-F1
#
_entry.id   AF-A0A6P0XCJ7-F1
#
_cell.length_a   1.000
_cell.length_b   1.000
_cell.length_c   1.000
_cell.angle_alpha   90.00
_cell.angle_beta   90.00
_cell.angle_gamma   90.00
#
_symmetry.space_group_name_H-M   'P 1'
#
loop_
_entity.id
_entity.type
_entity.pdbx_description
1 polymer ?
#
loop_
_entity_poly.entity_id
_entity_poly.type
_entity_poly.pdbx_seq_one_letter_code
_entity_poly.pdbx_strand_id
1 'polypeptide(L)'
;YPDRKKLDKLLFYNKIFSEMLFSLSDIKSDFSLIMQRWFNSIEKLDSVLNLFFSIKYKPDIYLESKFINLVQAVESYHRRQIKNHVLPEDEHKEHIERILDSVPREYKEWLKDKLNYSNEPTLKERLIELLELIPEITNQLVKDKEGFATKIKNARNYFTHYDESLKKKAPQPEELYRFIESLSFILQACILKELACTSERCYQLLNRNKRYKNALERAREPKTDMGKKLQEIRLQIPSEGKLLTRDEIEEEIAESRGERQ
;
A
#
# COMPACT_ATOMS: atom_id res chain seq x y z
N TYR A 1 -30.96 1.35 25.77
CA TYR A 1 -30.55 0.50 24.62
C TYR A 1 -29.22 -0.22 24.88
N PRO A 2 -29.21 -1.29 25.69
CA PRO A 2 -28.03 -2.13 25.92
C PRO A 2 -27.65 -2.99 24.70
N ASP A 3 -28.63 -3.40 23.90
CA ASP A 3 -28.43 -4.29 22.75
C ASP A 3 -27.71 -3.65 21.56
N ARG A 4 -27.87 -2.33 21.35
CA ARG A 4 -27.14 -1.61 20.31
C ARG A 4 -25.63 -1.62 20.57
N LYS A 5 -25.21 -1.31 21.80
CA LYS A 5 -23.79 -1.37 22.20
C LYS A 5 -23.21 -2.78 22.07
N LYS A 6 -24.00 -3.82 22.34
CA LYS A 6 -23.57 -5.22 22.20
C LYS A 6 -23.41 -5.60 20.74
N LEU A 7 -24.34 -5.17 19.87
CA LEU A 7 -24.29 -5.35 18.42
C LEU A 7 -23.13 -4.58 17.79
N ASP A 8 -22.95 -3.31 18.14
CA ASP A 8 -21.83 -2.47 17.67
C ASP A 8 -20.48 -3.11 18.05
N LYS A 9 -20.38 -3.64 19.28
CA LYS A 9 -19.19 -4.34 19.75
C LYS A 9 -18.96 -5.66 18.98
N LEU A 10 -20.03 -6.41 18.68
CA LEU A 10 -19.93 -7.65 17.89
C LEU A 10 -19.55 -7.37 16.43
N LEU A 11 -20.12 -6.33 15.83
CA LEU A 11 -19.79 -5.86 14.48
C LEU A 11 -18.35 -5.36 14.42
N PHE A 12 -17.89 -4.63 15.44
CA PHE A 12 -16.51 -4.19 15.59
C PHE A 12 -15.53 -5.37 15.70
N TYR A 13 -15.82 -6.36 16.54
CA TYR A 13 -14.97 -7.55 16.63
C TYR A 13 -14.97 -8.36 15.34
N ASN A 14 -16.13 -8.60 14.72
CA ASN A 14 -16.21 -9.29 13.44
C ASN A 14 -15.43 -8.56 12.34
N LYS A 15 -15.50 -7.22 12.30
CA LYS A 15 -14.70 -6.40 11.41
C LYS A 15 -13.20 -6.62 11.66
N ILE A 16 -12.74 -6.50 12.90
CA ILE A 16 -11.34 -6.74 13.28
C ILE A 16 -10.89 -8.14 12.87
N PHE A 17 -11.65 -9.19 13.20
CA PHE A 17 -11.29 -10.57 12.86
C PHE A 17 -11.25 -10.81 11.35
N SER A 18 -12.15 -10.17 10.58
CA SER A 18 -12.16 -10.24 9.11
C SER A 18 -11.01 -9.46 8.46
N GLU A 19 -10.46 -8.46 9.16
CA GLU A 19 -9.37 -7.61 8.69
C GLU A 19 -8.00 -8.10 9.12
N MET A 20 -7.92 -9.02 10.10
CA MET A 20 -6.66 -9.61 10.52
C MET A 20 -6.02 -10.43 9.39
N LEU A 21 -4.72 -10.25 9.21
CA LEU A 21 -3.95 -10.99 8.20
C LEU A 21 -3.75 -12.46 8.60
N PHE A 22 -3.55 -12.68 9.90
CA PHE A 22 -3.38 -14.00 10.48
C PHE A 22 -3.79 -14.03 11.95
N SER A 23 -3.91 -15.24 12.47
CA SER A 23 -4.30 -15.60 13.84
C SER A 23 -3.15 -16.31 14.56
N LEU A 24 -3.25 -16.48 15.88
CA LEU A 24 -2.23 -17.20 16.66
C LEU A 24 -2.02 -18.63 16.15
N SER A 25 -3.07 -19.31 15.70
CA SER A 25 -2.99 -20.66 15.11
C SER A 25 -2.06 -20.72 13.90
N ASP A 26 -1.88 -19.61 13.18
CA ASP A 26 -1.02 -19.53 12.01
C ASP A 26 0.45 -19.34 12.34
N ILE A 27 0.78 -18.99 13.57
CA ILE A 27 2.17 -18.76 13.97
C ILE A 27 2.58 -19.62 15.14
N LYS A 28 1.70 -20.51 15.62
CA LYS A 28 1.90 -21.28 16.85
C LYS A 28 3.18 -22.13 16.83
N SER A 29 3.51 -22.74 15.70
CA SER A 29 4.74 -23.55 15.53
C SER A 29 6.02 -22.73 15.69
N ASP A 30 6.00 -21.48 15.25
CA ASP A 30 7.17 -20.61 15.14
C ASP A 30 7.05 -19.37 16.04
N PHE A 31 6.14 -19.41 17.02
CA PHE A 31 5.72 -18.24 17.79
C PHE A 31 6.93 -17.58 18.48
N SER A 32 7.79 -18.38 19.11
CA SER A 32 9.00 -17.90 19.77
C SER A 32 9.94 -17.18 18.82
N LEU A 33 10.14 -17.72 17.61
CA LEU A 33 11.00 -17.10 16.58
C LEU A 33 10.39 -15.79 16.08
N ILE A 34 9.09 -15.78 15.79
CA ILE A 34 8.37 -14.59 15.32
C ILE A 34 8.41 -13.48 16.39
N MET A 35 8.18 -13.82 17.65
CA MET A 35 8.25 -12.85 18.74
C MET A 35 9.67 -12.31 18.93
N GLN A 36 10.69 -13.18 18.87
CA GLN A 36 12.08 -12.74 18.92
C GLN A 36 12.41 -11.78 17.78
N ARG A 37 11.99 -12.10 16.54
CA ARG A 37 12.17 -11.23 15.37
C ARG A 37 11.44 -9.91 15.53
N TRP A 38 10.20 -9.94 16.03
CA TRP A 38 9.42 -8.73 16.31
C TRP A 38 10.15 -7.79 17.27
N PHE A 39 10.61 -8.29 18.42
CA PHE A 39 11.32 -7.46 19.39
C PHE A 39 12.67 -6.94 18.86
N ASN A 40 13.35 -7.69 18.00
CA ASN A 40 14.60 -7.25 17.39
C ASN A 40 14.40 -6.20 16.27
N SER A 41 13.23 -6.19 15.62
CA SER A 41 12.94 -5.31 14.47
C SER A 41 12.08 -4.10 14.82
N ILE A 42 11.36 -4.10 15.95
CA ILE A 42 10.39 -3.05 16.30
C ILE A 42 11.04 -1.66 16.36
N GLU A 43 12.19 -1.51 17.03
CA GLU A 43 12.86 -0.21 17.16
C GLU A 43 13.29 0.35 15.81
N LYS A 44 13.76 -0.52 14.92
CA LYS A 44 14.14 -0.14 13.56
C LYS A 44 12.92 0.24 12.72
N LEU A 45 11.79 -0.44 12.93
CA LEU A 45 10.58 -0.26 12.14
C LEU A 45 9.56 0.69 12.79
N ASP A 46 9.87 1.32 13.93
CA ASP A 46 8.91 2.13 14.69
C ASP A 46 8.23 3.20 13.81
N SER A 47 9.00 3.96 13.03
CA SER A 47 8.44 4.95 12.10
C SER A 47 7.54 4.34 11.03
N VAL A 48 7.90 3.15 10.53
CA VAL A 48 7.11 2.41 9.52
C VAL A 48 5.79 1.95 10.12
N LEU A 49 5.84 1.36 11.31
CA LEU A 49 4.68 0.82 12.01
C LEU A 49 3.74 1.93 12.46
N ASN A 50 4.26 3.03 12.99
CA ASN A 50 3.44 4.17 13.40
C ASN A 50 2.67 4.76 12.20
N LEU A 51 3.34 4.93 11.05
CA LEU A 51 2.67 5.39 9.83
C LEU A 51 1.62 4.38 9.33
N PHE A 52 1.95 3.09 9.27
CA PHE A 52 1.02 2.05 8.81
C PHE A 52 -0.16 1.82 9.76
N PHE A 53 0.04 1.96 11.06
CA PHE A 53 -1.03 1.78 12.02
C PHE A 53 -1.89 3.03 12.19
N SER A 54 -1.35 4.22 11.91
CA SER A 54 -2.12 5.48 11.93
C SER A 54 -3.37 5.43 11.04
N ILE A 55 -3.27 4.77 9.88
CA ILE A 55 -4.36 4.63 8.90
C ILE A 55 -5.34 3.51 9.25
N LYS A 56 -4.95 2.58 10.13
CA LYS A 56 -5.74 1.42 10.55
C LYS A 56 -6.61 1.76 11.76
N TYR A 57 -6.05 2.50 12.72
CA TYR A 57 -6.73 2.83 13.96
C TYR A 57 -7.61 4.09 13.88
N LYS A 58 -7.54 4.85 12.78
CA LYS A 58 -8.40 6.01 12.53
C LYS A 58 -9.21 5.83 11.23
N PRO A 59 -10.46 5.34 11.31
CA PRO A 59 -11.28 5.06 10.12
C PRO A 59 -11.60 6.32 9.31
N ASP A 60 -11.74 7.48 9.96
CA ASP A 60 -12.25 8.73 9.36
C ASP A 60 -11.18 9.61 8.68
N ILE A 61 -9.99 9.08 8.42
CA ILE A 61 -8.94 9.82 7.69
C ILE A 61 -9.26 9.83 6.18
N TYR A 62 -9.06 10.99 5.54
CA TYR A 62 -9.13 11.19 4.09
C TYR A 62 -8.22 10.22 3.31
N LEU A 63 -8.63 9.84 2.09
CA LEU A 63 -7.88 8.87 1.27
C LEU A 63 -6.47 9.38 0.94
N GLU A 64 -6.33 10.68 0.68
CA GLU A 64 -5.07 11.34 0.37
C GLU A 64 -4.09 11.23 1.53
N SER A 65 -4.57 11.47 2.76
CA SER A 65 -3.76 11.32 3.97
C SER A 65 -3.39 9.86 4.23
N LYS A 66 -4.32 8.91 4.00
CA LYS A 66 -4.00 7.48 4.07
C LYS A 66 -2.90 7.12 3.08
N PHE A 67 -3.02 7.58 1.84
CA PHE A 67 -2.06 7.35 0.78
C PHE A 67 -0.67 7.93 1.11
N ILE A 68 -0.59 9.19 1.54
CA ILE A 68 0.67 9.83 1.92
C ILE A 68 1.36 9.06 3.05
N ASN A 69 0.63 8.70 4.11
CA ASN A 69 1.20 7.94 5.23
C ASN A 69 1.72 6.56 4.78
N LEU A 70 1.00 5.88 3.89
CA LEU A 70 1.43 4.59 3.32
C LEU A 70 2.68 4.71 2.46
N VAL A 71 2.73 5.69 1.56
CA VAL A 71 3.91 5.91 0.71
C VAL A 71 5.11 6.23 1.58
N GLN A 72 4.96 7.08 2.59
CA GLN A 72 6.02 7.40 3.54
C GLN A 72 6.46 6.16 4.35
N ALA A 73 5.52 5.30 4.76
CA ALA A 73 5.85 4.05 5.45
C ALA A 73 6.67 3.11 4.55
N VAL A 74 6.29 3.00 3.28
CA VAL A 74 6.97 2.17 2.27
C VAL A 74 8.37 2.72 1.95
N GLU A 75 8.52 4.03 1.75
CA GLU A 75 9.83 4.67 1.58
C GLU A 75 10.71 4.46 2.83
N SER A 76 10.15 4.66 4.03
CA SER A 76 10.87 4.45 5.28
C SER A 76 11.26 3.00 5.50
N TYR A 77 10.46 2.03 5.05
CA TYR A 77 10.79 0.61 5.13
C TYR A 77 12.00 0.31 4.24
N HIS A 78 11.92 0.70 2.95
CA HIS A 78 12.99 0.45 1.99
C HIS A 78 14.31 1.06 2.47
N ARG A 79 14.30 2.33 2.89
CA ARG A 79 15.49 3.05 3.38
C ARG A 79 16.19 2.36 4.56
N ARG A 80 15.44 1.60 5.38
CA ARG A 80 15.95 0.97 6.62
C ARG A 80 16.34 -0.50 6.44
N GLN A 81 15.68 -1.21 5.53
CA GLN A 81 15.85 -2.67 5.37
C GLN A 81 16.54 -3.06 4.06
N ILE A 82 16.62 -2.15 3.09
CA ILE A 82 17.19 -2.40 1.76
C ILE A 82 18.34 -1.42 1.53
N LYS A 83 19.28 -1.79 0.66
CA LYS A 83 20.38 -0.92 0.22
C LYS A 83 19.79 0.40 -0.27
N ASN A 84 20.16 1.50 0.38
CA ASN A 84 19.63 2.84 0.08
C ASN A 84 20.54 3.67 -0.83
N HIS A 85 21.52 3.04 -1.50
CA HIS A 85 22.50 3.72 -2.35
C HIS A 85 22.56 3.05 -3.73
N VAL A 86 22.39 3.85 -4.79
CA VAL A 86 22.44 3.36 -6.17
C VAL A 86 23.87 2.96 -6.52
N LEU A 87 24.83 3.85 -6.28
CA LEU A 87 26.26 3.62 -6.49
C LEU A 87 26.98 3.31 -5.17
N PRO A 88 28.14 2.62 -5.21
CA PRO A 88 29.09 2.62 -4.09
C PRO A 88 29.40 4.04 -3.63
N GLU A 89 29.64 4.22 -2.33
CA GLU A 89 29.81 5.54 -1.73
C GLU A 89 31.04 6.28 -2.29
N ASP A 90 32.15 5.58 -2.49
CA ASP A 90 33.37 6.14 -3.06
C ASP A 90 33.17 6.61 -4.52
N GLU A 91 32.45 5.82 -5.33
CA GLU A 91 32.13 6.18 -6.72
C GLU A 91 31.19 7.40 -6.77
N HIS A 92 30.19 7.45 -5.89
CA HIS A 92 29.29 8.59 -5.82
C HIS A 92 30.02 9.86 -5.38
N LYS A 93 30.90 9.76 -4.38
CA LYS A 93 31.72 10.88 -3.92
C LYS A 93 32.59 11.43 -5.03
N GLU A 94 33.29 10.58 -5.77
CA GLU A 94 34.10 11.00 -6.92
C GLU A 94 33.25 11.69 -8.00
N HIS A 95 32.04 11.17 -8.26
CA HIS A 95 31.11 11.77 -9.20
C HIS A 95 30.68 13.19 -8.76
N ILE A 96 30.36 13.38 -7.48
CA ILE A 96 29.99 14.69 -6.93
C ILE A 96 31.16 15.68 -7.01
N GLU A 97 32.38 15.25 -6.66
CA GLU A 97 33.57 16.09 -6.74
C GLU A 97 33.81 16.58 -8.17
N ARG A 98 33.75 15.69 -9.16
CA ARG A 98 33.87 16.05 -10.58
C ARG A 98 32.80 17.04 -11.04
N ILE A 99 31.55 16.88 -10.61
CA ILE A 99 30.47 17.82 -10.92
C ILE A 99 30.76 19.20 -10.29
N LEU A 100 31.12 19.23 -9.00
CA LEU A 100 31.38 20.47 -8.29
C LEU A 100 32.61 21.23 -8.81
N ASP A 101 33.60 20.53 -9.38
CA ASP A 101 34.76 21.17 -9.99
C ASP A 101 34.47 21.79 -11.35
N SER A 102 33.38 21.38 -12.01
CA SER A 102 32.96 21.95 -13.29
C SER A 102 32.14 23.24 -13.19
N VAL A 103 31.69 23.62 -11.98
CA VAL A 103 30.80 24.78 -11.78
C VAL A 103 31.52 25.97 -11.12
N PRO A 104 31.11 27.22 -11.43
CA PRO A 104 31.63 28.41 -10.76
C PRO A 104 31.54 28.33 -9.24
N ARG A 105 32.53 28.93 -8.55
CA ARG A 105 32.66 28.88 -7.08
C ARG A 105 31.40 29.34 -6.35
N GLU A 106 30.69 30.32 -6.91
CA GLU A 106 29.44 30.86 -6.35
C GLU A 106 28.29 29.84 -6.28
N TYR A 107 28.29 28.80 -7.12
CA TYR A 107 27.25 27.76 -7.12
C TYR A 107 27.62 26.49 -6.36
N LYS A 108 28.89 26.31 -5.97
CA LYS A 108 29.38 25.04 -5.41
C LYS A 108 28.63 24.60 -4.16
N GLU A 109 28.50 25.49 -3.15
CA GLU A 109 27.83 25.14 -1.89
C GLU A 109 26.33 24.86 -2.10
N TRP A 110 25.65 25.70 -2.87
CA TRP A 110 24.24 25.48 -3.21
C TRP A 110 24.02 24.14 -3.94
N LEU A 111 24.87 23.82 -4.92
CA LEU A 111 24.75 22.59 -5.69
C LEU A 111 25.07 21.36 -4.83
N LYS A 112 26.09 21.45 -3.97
CA LYS A 112 26.44 20.40 -3.01
C LYS A 112 25.24 20.06 -2.12
N ASP A 113 24.56 21.08 -1.58
CA ASP A 113 23.35 20.88 -0.77
C ASP A 113 22.22 20.19 -1.54
N LYS A 114 22.05 20.54 -2.83
CA LYS A 114 21.06 19.88 -3.69
C LYS A 114 21.41 18.42 -4.01
N LEU A 115 22.69 18.07 -3.99
CA LEU A 115 23.17 16.74 -4.33
C LEU A 115 23.37 15.81 -3.12
N ASN A 116 23.17 16.28 -1.88
CA ASN A 116 23.38 15.51 -0.65
C ASN A 116 22.67 14.14 -0.63
N TYR A 117 21.49 14.02 -1.23
CA TYR A 117 20.72 12.76 -1.30
C TYR A 117 20.67 12.17 -2.72
N SER A 118 21.54 12.63 -3.62
CA SER A 118 21.50 12.22 -5.04
C SER A 118 21.88 10.75 -5.28
N ASN A 119 22.52 10.08 -4.31
CA ASN A 119 22.78 8.64 -4.37
C ASN A 119 21.61 7.78 -3.87
N GLU A 120 20.57 8.39 -3.30
CA GLU A 120 19.42 7.63 -2.84
C GLU A 120 18.56 7.18 -4.03
N PRO A 121 18.00 5.95 -4.01
CA PRO A 121 17.05 5.53 -5.02
C PRO A 121 15.84 6.47 -5.01
N THR A 122 15.19 6.63 -6.15
CA THR A 122 13.92 7.34 -6.28
C THR A 122 12.78 6.51 -5.69
N LEU A 123 11.65 7.14 -5.35
CA LEU A 123 10.43 6.41 -4.93
C LEU A 123 10.03 5.32 -5.95
N LYS A 124 10.20 5.60 -7.26
CA LYS A 124 9.88 4.63 -8.31
C LYS A 124 10.75 3.38 -8.19
N GLU A 125 12.07 3.55 -8.05
CA GLU A 125 13.02 2.44 -7.91
C GLU A 125 12.75 1.64 -6.65
N ARG A 126 12.53 2.31 -5.51
CA ARG A 126 12.16 1.67 -4.24
C ARG A 126 10.92 0.78 -4.39
N LEU A 127 9.88 1.28 -5.05
CA LEU A 127 8.65 0.51 -5.26
C LEU A 127 8.89 -0.71 -6.16
N ILE A 128 9.68 -0.58 -7.23
CA ILE A 128 10.00 -1.70 -8.10
C ILE A 128 10.77 -2.78 -7.32
N GLU A 129 11.80 -2.39 -6.57
CA GLU A 129 12.56 -3.34 -5.74
C GLU A 129 11.67 -4.07 -4.71
N LEU A 130 10.77 -3.35 -4.04
CA LEU A 130 9.82 -3.97 -3.10
C LEU A 130 8.81 -4.88 -3.80
N LEU A 131 8.39 -4.55 -5.02
CA LEU A 131 7.53 -5.42 -5.83
C LEU A 131 8.27 -6.70 -6.24
N GLU A 132 9.58 -6.65 -6.48
CA GLU A 132 10.40 -7.83 -6.78
C GLU A 132 10.79 -8.65 -5.55
N LEU A 133 10.65 -8.10 -4.34
CA LEU A 133 10.98 -8.81 -3.12
C LEU A 133 10.08 -10.03 -2.89
N ILE A 134 8.82 -9.99 -3.36
CA ILE A 134 7.80 -11.04 -3.15
C ILE A 134 6.89 -11.17 -4.39
N PRO A 135 7.43 -11.66 -5.53
CA PRO A 135 6.76 -11.65 -6.82
C PRO A 135 5.47 -12.49 -6.84
N GLU A 136 5.37 -13.54 -6.01
CA GLU A 136 4.21 -14.43 -5.95
C GLU A 136 2.92 -13.69 -5.54
N ILE A 137 3.08 -12.64 -4.74
CA ILE A 137 2.00 -11.78 -4.25
C ILE A 137 1.81 -10.61 -5.20
N THR A 138 2.91 -9.91 -5.50
CA THR A 138 2.86 -8.61 -6.18
C THR A 138 2.50 -8.73 -7.66
N ASN A 139 2.93 -9.79 -8.37
CA ASN A 139 2.60 -10.00 -9.78
C ASN A 139 1.10 -10.20 -10.02
N GLN A 140 0.36 -10.68 -9.02
CA GLN A 140 -1.09 -10.86 -9.12
C GLN A 140 -1.85 -9.55 -8.91
N LEU A 141 -1.29 -8.64 -8.10
CA LEU A 141 -1.86 -7.32 -7.84
C LEU A 141 -1.48 -6.29 -8.91
N VAL A 142 -0.23 -6.36 -9.40
CA VAL A 142 0.40 -5.35 -10.24
C VAL A 142 1.09 -6.03 -11.43
N LYS A 143 0.44 -5.98 -12.60
CA LYS A 143 1.01 -6.52 -13.84
C LYS A 143 2.10 -5.63 -14.43
N ASP A 144 1.86 -4.32 -14.43
CA ASP A 144 2.79 -3.29 -14.94
C ASP A 144 3.42 -2.57 -13.74
N LYS A 145 4.57 -3.06 -13.28
CA LYS A 145 5.26 -2.57 -12.07
C LYS A 145 5.79 -1.16 -12.28
N GLU A 146 6.36 -0.90 -13.46
CA GLU A 146 6.93 0.39 -13.85
C GLU A 146 5.86 1.47 -13.94
N GLY A 147 4.74 1.18 -14.60
CA GLY A 147 3.61 2.09 -14.71
C GLY A 147 2.95 2.34 -13.36
N PHE A 148 2.78 1.29 -12.54
CA PHE A 148 2.26 1.41 -11.18
C PHE A 148 3.14 2.30 -10.29
N ALA A 149 4.45 2.03 -10.25
CA ALA A 149 5.40 2.82 -9.48
C ALA A 149 5.46 4.28 -9.96
N THR A 150 5.40 4.50 -11.27
CA THR A 150 5.37 5.85 -11.86
C THR A 150 4.11 6.62 -11.44
N LYS A 151 2.94 5.97 -11.45
CA LYS A 151 1.68 6.60 -11.03
C LYS A 151 1.68 6.96 -9.56
N ILE A 152 2.17 6.07 -8.68
CA ILE A 152 2.30 6.36 -7.25
C ILE A 152 3.23 7.53 -7.02
N LYS A 153 4.39 7.58 -7.70
CA LYS A 153 5.32 8.71 -7.63
C LYS A 153 4.62 10.03 -7.98
N ASN A 154 3.88 10.05 -9.08
CA ASN A 154 3.18 11.26 -9.53
C ASN A 154 2.06 11.66 -8.57
N ALA A 155 1.29 10.69 -8.07
CA ALA A 155 0.26 10.92 -7.06
C ALA A 155 0.87 11.48 -5.77
N ARG A 156 2.00 10.94 -5.29
CA ARG A 156 2.70 11.45 -4.11
C ARG A 156 3.17 12.89 -4.32
N ASN A 157 3.78 13.18 -5.47
CA ASN A 157 4.22 14.53 -5.79
C ASN A 157 3.04 15.52 -5.81
N TYR A 158 1.92 15.12 -6.42
CA TYR A 158 0.71 15.93 -6.44
C TYR A 158 0.16 16.18 -5.03
N PHE A 159 -0.07 15.15 -4.21
CA PHE A 159 -0.66 15.34 -2.88
C PHE A 159 0.30 15.96 -1.84
N THR A 160 1.61 16.01 -2.13
CA THR A 160 2.58 16.69 -1.26
C THR A 160 2.73 18.18 -1.62
N HIS A 161 2.76 18.50 -2.91
CA HIS A 161 3.05 19.86 -3.38
C HIS A 161 1.83 20.60 -3.95
N TYR A 162 0.71 19.90 -4.16
CA TYR A 162 -0.48 20.38 -4.86
C TYR A 162 -0.16 21.08 -6.19
N ASP A 163 0.84 20.56 -6.90
CA ASP A 163 1.32 21.11 -8.15
C ASP A 163 0.20 21.07 -9.21
N GLU A 164 -0.22 22.25 -9.68
CA GLU A 164 -1.29 22.41 -10.68
C GLU A 164 -0.96 21.69 -11.99
N SER A 165 0.32 21.58 -12.35
CA SER A 165 0.77 20.86 -13.56
C SER A 165 0.50 19.36 -13.46
N LEU A 166 0.40 18.82 -12.24
CA LEU A 166 0.11 17.42 -11.96
C LEU A 166 -1.36 17.15 -11.68
N LYS A 167 -2.23 18.18 -11.59
CA LYS A 167 -3.66 18.03 -11.31
C LYS A 167 -4.37 17.11 -12.32
N LYS A 168 -4.01 17.21 -13.62
CA LYS A 168 -4.54 16.31 -14.67
C LYS A 168 -4.05 14.86 -14.54
N LYS A 169 -2.97 14.63 -13.79
CA LYS A 169 -2.38 13.31 -13.51
C LYS A 169 -2.74 12.81 -12.10
N ALA A 170 -3.53 13.58 -11.33
CA ALA A 170 -3.98 13.16 -10.02
C ALA A 170 -4.88 11.91 -10.16
N PRO A 171 -4.68 10.90 -9.33
CA PRO A 171 -5.51 9.70 -9.39
C PRO A 171 -6.94 10.05 -8.99
N GLN A 172 -7.91 9.45 -9.68
CA GLN A 172 -9.31 9.45 -9.23
C GLN A 172 -9.44 8.67 -7.90
N PRO A 173 -10.47 8.93 -7.08
CA PRO A 173 -10.63 8.28 -5.77
C PRO A 173 -10.50 6.75 -5.81
N GLU A 174 -11.00 6.11 -6.88
CA GLU A 174 -10.96 4.65 -7.06
C GLU A 174 -9.54 4.16 -7.35
N GLU A 175 -8.77 4.92 -8.14
CA GLU A 175 -7.35 4.62 -8.40
C GLU A 175 -6.52 4.85 -7.14
N LEU A 176 -6.79 5.92 -6.39
CA LEU A 176 -6.13 6.21 -5.12
C LEU A 176 -6.39 5.12 -4.09
N TYR A 177 -7.63 4.64 -3.99
CA TYR A 177 -8.00 3.52 -3.13
C TYR A 177 -7.23 2.25 -3.51
N ARG A 178 -7.13 1.93 -4.82
CA ARG A 178 -6.32 0.79 -5.28
C ARG A 178 -4.84 0.92 -4.90
N PHE A 179 -4.26 2.13 -5.02
CA PHE A 179 -2.88 2.35 -4.56
C PHE A 179 -2.73 2.09 -3.06
N ILE A 180 -3.65 2.59 -2.24
CA ILE A 180 -3.66 2.37 -0.78
C ILE A 180 -3.70 0.88 -0.45
N GLU A 181 -4.55 0.10 -1.13
CA GLU A 181 -4.64 -1.34 -0.91
C GLU A 181 -3.38 -2.08 -1.33
N SER A 182 -2.90 -1.85 -2.55
CA SER A 182 -1.69 -2.50 -3.06
C SER A 182 -0.48 -2.17 -2.18
N LEU A 183 -0.29 -0.90 -1.81
CA LEU A 183 0.79 -0.47 -0.90
C LEU A 183 0.64 -1.12 0.49
N SER A 184 -0.59 -1.28 0.99
CA SER A 184 -0.83 -1.96 2.27
C SER A 184 -0.36 -3.41 2.22
N PHE A 185 -0.69 -4.14 1.15
CA PHE A 185 -0.29 -5.54 1.02
C PHE A 185 1.21 -5.71 0.76
N ILE A 186 1.82 -4.83 -0.03
CA ILE A 186 3.28 -4.79 -0.23
C ILE A 186 3.96 -4.61 1.13
N LEU A 187 3.54 -3.61 1.92
CA LEU A 187 4.14 -3.34 3.23
C LEU A 187 3.89 -4.46 4.24
N GLN A 188 2.69 -5.05 4.26
CA GLN A 188 2.40 -6.21 5.10
C GLN A 188 3.28 -7.41 4.75
N ALA A 189 3.48 -7.68 3.46
CA ALA A 189 4.34 -8.77 3.01
C ALA A 189 5.82 -8.53 3.40
N CYS A 190 6.26 -7.28 3.31
CA CYS A 190 7.58 -6.84 3.80
C CYS A 190 7.73 -7.08 5.32
N ILE A 191 6.77 -6.61 6.13
CA ILE A 191 6.78 -6.83 7.58
C ILE A 191 6.76 -8.33 7.92
N LEU A 192 6.00 -9.15 7.21
CA LEU A 192 6.00 -10.61 7.42
C LEU A 192 7.38 -11.23 7.15
N LYS A 193 8.12 -10.77 6.13
CA LYS A 193 9.50 -11.23 5.89
C LYS A 193 10.43 -10.89 7.05
N GLU A 194 10.29 -9.70 7.64
CA GLU A 194 11.05 -9.32 8.84
C GLU A 194 10.75 -10.25 10.03
N LEU A 195 9.55 -10.84 10.07
CA LEU A 195 9.12 -11.84 11.05
C LEU A 195 9.54 -13.27 10.68
N ALA A 196 10.49 -13.43 9.76
CA ALA A 196 10.98 -14.73 9.28
C ALA A 196 9.91 -15.60 8.59
N CYS A 197 8.81 -15.01 8.11
CA CYS A 197 7.91 -15.72 7.22
C CYS A 197 8.56 -15.88 5.84
N THR A 198 8.54 -17.10 5.31
CA THR A 198 8.98 -17.39 3.94
C THR A 198 8.03 -16.73 2.93
N SER A 199 8.48 -16.52 1.68
CA SER A 199 7.61 -15.99 0.62
C SER A 199 6.34 -16.83 0.45
N GLU A 200 6.47 -18.16 0.54
CA GLU A 200 5.35 -19.10 0.50
C GLU A 200 4.37 -18.88 1.67
N ARG A 201 4.88 -18.70 2.89
CA ARG A 201 4.02 -18.39 4.05
C ARG A 201 3.31 -17.06 3.86
N CYS A 202 4.03 -16.01 3.45
CA CYS A 202 3.43 -14.71 3.15
C CYS A 202 2.30 -14.84 2.13
N TYR A 203 2.53 -15.57 1.04
CA TYR A 203 1.54 -15.84 0.01
C TYR A 203 0.29 -16.53 0.59
N GLN A 204 0.47 -17.59 1.38
CA GLN A 204 -0.65 -18.30 2.02
C GLN A 204 -1.47 -17.39 2.96
N LEU A 205 -0.79 -16.59 3.79
CA LEU A 205 -1.43 -15.70 4.75
C LEU A 205 -2.22 -14.58 4.05
N LEU A 206 -1.67 -14.02 2.98
CA LEU A 206 -2.32 -12.97 2.18
C LEU A 206 -3.43 -13.53 1.29
N ASN A 207 -3.23 -14.67 0.62
CA ASN A 207 -4.18 -15.21 -0.33
C ASN A 207 -5.50 -15.67 0.30
N ARG A 208 -5.52 -15.99 1.60
CA ARG A 208 -6.76 -16.28 2.35
C ARG A 208 -7.46 -15.01 2.88
N ASN A 209 -6.77 -13.88 2.93
CA ASN A 209 -7.33 -12.64 3.44
C ASN A 209 -8.38 -12.09 2.45
N LYS A 210 -9.59 -11.81 2.95
CA LYS A 210 -10.72 -11.38 2.11
C LYS A 210 -10.44 -10.05 1.40
N ARG A 211 -9.79 -9.08 2.06
CA ARG A 211 -9.43 -7.81 1.41
C ARG A 211 -8.43 -8.03 0.27
N TYR A 212 -7.45 -8.92 0.47
CA TYR A 212 -6.49 -9.24 -0.58
C TYR A 212 -7.17 -9.88 -1.79
N LYS A 213 -8.06 -10.84 -1.58
CA LYS A 213 -8.88 -11.42 -2.67
C LYS A 213 -9.70 -10.37 -3.41
N ASN A 214 -10.38 -9.48 -2.70
CA ASN A 214 -11.14 -8.40 -3.32
C ASN A 214 -10.24 -7.42 -4.10
N ALA A 215 -9.02 -7.16 -3.62
CA ALA A 215 -8.04 -6.35 -4.35
C ALA A 215 -7.57 -7.05 -5.63
N LEU A 216 -7.37 -8.37 -5.60
CA LEU A 216 -7.07 -9.17 -6.79
C LEU A 216 -8.21 -9.14 -7.81
N GLU A 217 -9.46 -9.26 -7.36
CA GLU A 217 -10.63 -9.13 -8.25
C GLU A 217 -10.64 -7.77 -8.95
N ARG A 218 -10.50 -6.68 -8.18
CA ARG A 218 -10.42 -5.32 -8.74
C ARG A 218 -9.21 -5.08 -9.66
N ALA A 219 -8.12 -5.80 -9.45
CA ALA A 219 -6.95 -5.76 -10.33
C ALA A 219 -7.17 -6.55 -11.63
N ARG A 220 -8.05 -7.56 -11.62
CA ARG A 220 -8.40 -8.42 -12.76
C ARG A 220 -9.57 -7.88 -13.59
N GLU A 221 -10.50 -7.16 -12.96
CA GLU A 221 -11.69 -6.62 -13.63
C GLU A 221 -11.28 -5.70 -14.80
N PRO A 222 -11.89 -5.88 -15.99
CA PRO A 222 -11.60 -5.02 -17.12
C PRO A 222 -12.07 -3.59 -16.81
N LYS A 223 -11.34 -2.59 -17.30
CA LYS A 223 -11.70 -1.16 -17.24
C LYS A 223 -12.92 -0.83 -18.14
N THR A 224 -13.89 -1.73 -18.25
CA THR A 224 -15.13 -1.56 -19.01
C THR A 224 -16.12 -0.71 -18.21
N ASP A 225 -17.03 -0.02 -18.89
CA ASP A 225 -18.04 0.81 -18.22
C ASP A 225 -18.99 0.00 -17.33
N MET A 226 -19.16 -1.30 -17.60
CA MET A 226 -19.90 -2.22 -16.74
C MET A 226 -19.13 -2.55 -15.45
N GLY A 227 -17.80 -2.72 -15.52
CA GLY A 227 -16.95 -2.87 -14.34
C GLY A 227 -16.95 -1.61 -13.48
N LYS A 228 -16.92 -0.43 -14.09
CA LYS A 228 -17.05 0.86 -13.38
C LYS A 228 -18.41 0.99 -12.67
N LYS A 229 -19.52 0.63 -13.33
CA LYS A 229 -20.87 0.65 -12.74
C LYS A 229 -21.01 -0.31 -11.56
N LEU A 230 -20.56 -1.55 -11.69
CA LEU A 230 -20.58 -2.53 -10.59
C LEU A 230 -19.71 -2.08 -9.41
N GLN A 231 -18.62 -1.36 -9.69
CA GLN A 231 -17.70 -0.85 -8.68
C GLN A 231 -18.24 0.41 -7.96
N GLU A 232 -18.90 1.32 -8.67
CA GLU A 232 -19.62 2.47 -8.09
C GLU A 232 -20.71 2.00 -7.13
N ILE A 233 -21.48 0.98 -7.53
CA ILE A 233 -22.50 0.35 -6.67
C ILE A 233 -21.84 -0.21 -5.40
N ARG A 234 -20.70 -0.91 -5.52
CA ARG A 234 -19.98 -1.52 -4.38
C ARG A 234 -19.34 -0.52 -3.42
N LEU A 235 -19.00 0.69 -3.88
CA LEU A 235 -18.44 1.78 -3.08
C LEU A 235 -19.51 2.60 -2.36
N GLN A 236 -20.75 2.60 -2.86
CA GLN A 236 -21.90 3.23 -2.23
C GLN A 236 -22.56 2.35 -1.15
N ILE A 237 -22.28 1.04 -1.15
CA ILE A 237 -22.73 0.15 -0.08
C ILE A 237 -21.90 0.47 1.18
N PRO A 238 -22.52 0.97 2.27
CA PRO A 238 -21.82 1.12 3.53
C PRO A 238 -21.25 -0.24 3.93
N SER A 239 -20.05 -0.26 4.53
CA SER A 239 -19.41 -1.47 5.06
C SER A 239 -20.24 -2.24 6.11
N GLU A 240 -21.46 -1.74 6.39
CA GLU A 240 -22.51 -2.33 7.19
C GLU A 240 -23.70 -2.66 6.27
N GLY A 241 -23.62 -3.80 5.60
CA GLY A 241 -24.71 -4.31 4.77
C GLY A 241 -24.47 -5.78 4.49
N LYS A 242 -25.48 -6.61 4.74
CA LYS A 242 -25.49 -8.05 4.42
C LYS A 242 -25.00 -8.22 2.98
N LEU A 243 -24.03 -9.12 2.73
CA LEU A 243 -23.63 -9.44 1.37
C LEU A 243 -24.84 -10.04 0.64
N LEU A 244 -25.40 -9.28 -0.31
CA LEU A 244 -26.39 -9.81 -1.24
C LEU A 244 -25.74 -10.94 -2.04
N THR A 245 -26.42 -12.08 -2.05
CA THR A 245 -26.11 -13.23 -2.88
C THR A 245 -26.24 -12.85 -4.36
N ARG A 246 -25.61 -13.63 -5.23
CA ARG A 246 -25.64 -13.37 -6.68
C ARG A 246 -27.06 -13.26 -7.22
N ASP A 247 -27.98 -14.06 -6.68
CA ASP A 247 -29.39 -14.07 -7.07
C ASP A 247 -30.10 -12.76 -6.67
N GLU A 248 -29.79 -12.22 -5.48
CA GLU A 248 -30.36 -10.94 -5.01
C GLU A 248 -29.82 -9.74 -5.81
N ILE A 249 -28.57 -9.80 -6.30
CA ILE A 249 -27.99 -8.76 -7.19
C ILE A 249 -28.61 -8.83 -8.58
N GLU A 250 -28.87 -10.03 -9.10
CA GLU A 250 -29.56 -10.21 -10.38
C GLU A 250 -31.02 -9.72 -10.31
N GLU A 251 -31.66 -9.82 -9.14
CA GLU A 251 -33.03 -9.34 -8.88
C GLU A 251 -33.14 -7.80 -8.83
N GLU A 252 -32.24 -7.10 -8.14
CA GLU A 252 -32.18 -5.62 -8.15
C GLU A 252 -31.90 -5.04 -9.54
N ILE A 253 -31.07 -5.74 -10.34
CA ILE A 253 -30.77 -5.32 -11.72
C ILE A 253 -32.03 -5.46 -12.61
N ALA A 254 -32.86 -6.48 -12.40
CA ALA A 254 -34.11 -6.67 -13.14
C ALA A 254 -35.16 -5.60 -12.80
N GLU A 255 -35.28 -5.23 -11.52
CA GLU A 255 -36.18 -4.15 -11.08
C GLU A 255 -35.76 -2.78 -11.63
N SER A 256 -34.45 -2.49 -11.65
CA SER A 256 -33.92 -1.23 -12.19
C SER A 256 -34.14 -1.05 -13.70
N ARG A 257 -34.41 -2.14 -14.42
CA ARG A 257 -34.69 -2.15 -15.86
C ARG A 257 -36.19 -2.09 -16.19
N GLY A 258 -37.06 -2.11 -15.17
CA GLY A 258 -38.51 -2.09 -15.36
C GLY A 258 -39.05 -3.36 -16.04
N GLU A 259 -38.34 -4.47 -15.95
CA GLU A 259 -38.67 -5.72 -16.66
C GLU A 259 -39.63 -6.64 -15.89
N ARG A 260 -40.34 -6.15 -14.86
CA ARG A 260 -41.45 -6.88 -14.24
C ARG A 260 -42.69 -6.01 -13.97
N GLN A 261 -43.83 -6.53 -14.41
CA GLN A 261 -45.15 -6.39 -13.79
C GLN A 261 -45.39 -7.58 -12.87
#